data_AF-U1UG90-F1
#
_entry.id   AF-U1UG90-F1
#
_cell.length_a   1.000
_cell.length_b   1.000
_cell.length_c   1.000
_cell.angle_alpha   90.00
_cell.angle_beta   90.00
_cell.angle_gamma   90.00
#
_symmetry.space_group_name_H-M   'P 1'
#
loop_
_entity.id
_entity.type
_entity.pdbx_description
1 polymer ?
#
loop_
_entity_poly.entity_id
_entity_poly.type
_entity_poly.pdbx_seq_one_letter_code
_entity_poly.pdbx_strand_id
1 'polypeptide(L)'
;MTATFPAQAQRFSRSDYKTLGLAALGGALEIYDFIIFVFFALTLSQLFFPPEMPEWLRLLQSFGIFVTGYLARPLGGILMAHFADHLGRKRVFSLSILMMALPCLLIGIMPTYAQIGYFAPLILLALRVLQGAAVGGEVPSAWTFVAEHAPTHHRGYALGFLQAGLTFGYLLGALTATLLAQVFTPVEILDYAWRFPFLLGGVFGVIGVWLRRWLSETPVFLEMQARRQAAAELPLRTVLRDHRAVLLPAMILTCVLTSAVVVLVVITPTMMQKTFGMSPSHTFALSALGIVFLNIGCVLAGLLVDRIGAWRAVLVYSLLLPVGIAVL
;
A
#
# COMPACT_ATOMS: atom_id res chain seq x y z
N MET A 1 47.48 -16.86 4.00
CA MET A 1 46.32 -17.45 4.69
C MET A 1 45.35 -16.32 5.02
N THR A 2 44.41 -16.03 4.13
CA THR A 2 43.33 -15.05 4.37
C THR A 2 42.28 -15.73 5.24
N ALA A 3 42.17 -15.28 6.49
CA ALA A 3 41.14 -15.75 7.40
C ALA A 3 39.76 -15.32 6.87
N THR A 4 39.03 -16.27 6.28
CA THR A 4 37.59 -16.14 6.06
C THR A 4 36.92 -16.29 7.41
N PHE A 5 36.63 -15.16 8.07
CA PHE A 5 35.70 -15.18 9.20
C PHE A 5 34.35 -15.66 8.68
N PRO A 6 33.77 -16.74 9.22
CA PRO A 6 32.40 -17.10 8.87
C PRO A 6 31.52 -15.94 9.32
N ALA A 7 30.79 -15.33 8.39
CA ALA A 7 29.81 -14.31 8.71
C ALA A 7 28.83 -14.91 9.72
N GLN A 8 29.00 -14.58 11.00
CA GLN A 8 28.11 -15.02 12.06
C GLN A 8 26.69 -14.65 11.62
N ALA A 9 25.80 -15.63 11.57
CA ALA A 9 24.39 -15.40 11.25
C ALA A 9 23.83 -14.44 12.30
N GLN A 10 23.85 -13.15 11.99
CA GLN A 10 23.32 -12.11 12.87
C GLN A 10 21.84 -12.40 13.06
N ARG A 11 21.48 -12.76 14.29
CA ARG A 11 20.08 -12.85 14.70
C ARG A 11 19.54 -11.44 14.85
N PHE A 12 18.27 -11.22 14.56
CA PHE A 12 17.63 -9.93 14.81
C PHE A 12 17.81 -9.51 16.26
N SER A 13 18.29 -8.29 16.46
CA SER A 13 18.27 -7.64 17.76
C SER A 13 16.85 -7.16 18.09
N ARG A 14 16.60 -6.83 19.36
CA ARG A 14 15.34 -6.19 19.76
C ARG A 14 15.10 -4.86 19.04
N SER A 15 16.17 -4.15 18.66
CA SER A 15 16.10 -2.90 17.90
C SER A 15 15.62 -3.13 16.46
N ASP A 16 16.02 -4.25 15.85
CA ASP A 16 15.62 -4.57 14.47
C ASP A 16 14.14 -4.93 14.39
N TYR A 17 13.64 -5.72 15.33
CA TYR A 17 12.20 -6.01 15.44
C TYR A 17 11.37 -4.74 15.68
N LYS A 18 11.87 -3.82 16.51
CA LYS A 18 11.21 -2.53 16.74
C LYS A 18 11.17 -1.70 15.46
N THR A 19 12.27 -1.61 14.73
CA THR A 19 12.38 -0.88 13.46
C THR A 19 11.46 -1.47 12.41
N LEU A 20 11.47 -2.80 12.27
CA LEU A 20 10.62 -3.54 11.34
C LEU A 20 9.13 -3.38 11.67
N GLY A 21 8.75 -3.45 12.94
CA GLY A 21 7.39 -3.22 13.41
C GLY A 21 6.90 -1.79 13.14
N LEU A 22 7.75 -0.78 13.36
CA LEU A 22 7.42 0.62 13.06
C LEU A 22 7.25 0.85 11.55
N ALA A 23 8.12 0.26 10.72
CA ALA A 23 8.01 0.34 9.27
C ALA A 23 6.74 -0.36 8.74
N ALA A 24 6.45 -1.56 9.27
CA ALA A 24 5.24 -2.32 8.96
C ALA A 24 3.97 -1.55 9.36
N LEU A 25 3.92 -0.95 10.55
CA LEU A 25 2.79 -0.16 11.01
C LEU A 25 2.60 1.11 10.16
N GLY A 26 3.67 1.84 9.84
CA GLY A 26 3.58 3.00 8.95
C GLY A 26 2.96 2.64 7.60
N GLY A 27 3.46 1.57 6.98
CA GLY A 27 2.91 1.04 5.73
C GLY A 27 1.46 0.55 5.85
N ALA A 28 1.07 -0.06 6.98
CA ALA A 28 -0.31 -0.47 7.21
C ALA A 28 -1.29 0.72 7.18
N LEU A 29 -0.91 1.82 7.84
CA LEU A 29 -1.72 3.03 7.92
C LEU A 29 -1.86 3.71 6.55
N GLU A 30 -0.84 3.60 5.69
CA GLU A 30 -0.89 4.06 4.30
C GLU A 30 -1.84 3.22 3.44
N ILE A 31 -1.74 1.90 3.55
CA ILE A 31 -2.59 0.99 2.79
C ILE A 31 -4.06 1.05 3.24
N TYR A 32 -4.32 1.40 4.50
CA TYR A 32 -5.67 1.59 5.02
C TYR A 32 -6.49 2.62 4.23
N ASP A 33 -5.98 3.85 4.07
CA ASP A 33 -6.69 4.92 3.34
C ASP A 33 -6.93 4.53 1.88
N PHE A 34 -5.95 3.83 1.31
CA PHE A 34 -6.04 3.33 -0.04
C PHE A 34 -7.20 2.34 -0.24
N ILE A 35 -7.37 1.39 0.69
CA ILE A 35 -8.40 0.35 0.56
C ILE A 35 -9.80 0.84 0.90
N ILE A 36 -9.92 1.76 1.86
CA ILE A 36 -11.21 2.32 2.27
C ILE A 36 -11.93 2.95 1.09
N PHE A 37 -11.19 3.63 0.19
CA PHE A 37 -11.78 4.17 -1.03
C PHE A 37 -12.51 3.13 -1.87
N VAL A 38 -11.91 1.95 -2.02
CA VAL A 38 -12.45 0.89 -2.87
C VAL A 38 -13.63 0.22 -2.20
N PHE A 39 -13.53 -0.07 -0.90
CA PHE A 39 -14.65 -0.66 -0.16
C PHE A 39 -15.87 0.25 -0.14
N PHE A 40 -15.66 1.57 -0.14
CA PHE A 40 -16.72 2.56 -0.26
C PHE A 40 -16.94 3.05 -1.71
N ALA A 41 -16.36 2.43 -2.73
CA ALA A 41 -16.45 2.93 -4.11
C ALA A 41 -17.90 3.01 -4.60
N LEU A 42 -18.75 2.07 -4.20
CA LEU A 42 -20.19 2.09 -4.51
C LEU A 42 -20.93 3.23 -3.79
N THR A 43 -20.59 3.50 -2.54
CA THR A 43 -21.15 4.62 -1.78
C THR A 43 -20.70 5.95 -2.39
N LEU A 44 -19.39 6.09 -2.65
CA LEU A 44 -18.81 7.28 -3.26
C LEU A 44 -19.35 7.52 -4.67
N SER A 45 -19.62 6.46 -5.44
CA SER A 45 -20.22 6.60 -6.77
C SER A 45 -21.59 7.28 -6.72
N GLN A 46 -22.38 7.02 -5.66
CA GLN A 46 -23.69 7.64 -5.46
C GLN A 46 -23.61 9.07 -4.93
N LEU A 47 -22.58 9.39 -4.16
CA LEU A 47 -22.44 10.69 -3.49
C LEU A 47 -21.71 11.75 -4.32
N PHE A 48 -20.75 11.34 -5.14
CA PHE A 48 -19.83 12.25 -5.82
C PHE A 48 -20.09 12.41 -7.31
N PHE A 49 -21.06 11.67 -7.87
CA PHE A 49 -21.37 11.73 -9.30
C PHE A 49 -22.84 12.04 -9.55
N PRO A 50 -23.20 12.54 -10.75
CA PRO A 50 -24.57 12.91 -11.07
C PRO A 50 -25.56 11.74 -10.92
N PRO A 51 -26.71 11.93 -10.24
CA PRO A 51 -27.69 10.86 -10.03
C PRO A 51 -28.35 10.40 -11.33
N GLU A 52 -28.37 11.22 -12.38
CA GLU A 52 -28.94 10.88 -13.70
C GLU A 52 -28.06 9.90 -14.49
N MET A 53 -26.79 9.75 -14.08
CA MET A 53 -25.85 8.88 -14.77
C MET A 53 -26.17 7.39 -14.53
N PRO A 54 -26.03 6.51 -15.55
CA PRO A 54 -26.16 5.07 -15.35
C PRO A 54 -25.20 4.58 -14.25
N GLU A 55 -25.65 3.66 -13.40
CA GLU A 55 -24.87 3.19 -12.25
C GLU A 55 -23.51 2.62 -12.64
N TRP A 56 -23.47 1.83 -13.71
CA TRP A 56 -22.22 1.23 -14.22
C TRP A 56 -21.19 2.30 -14.58
N LEU A 57 -21.62 3.47 -15.09
CA LEU A 57 -20.74 4.56 -15.49
C LEU A 57 -20.23 5.33 -14.26
N ARG A 58 -21.08 5.55 -13.25
CA ARG A 58 -20.63 6.13 -11.96
C ARG A 58 -19.59 5.25 -11.29
N LEU A 59 -19.83 3.94 -11.26
CA LEU A 59 -18.90 2.98 -10.67
C LEU A 59 -17.59 2.93 -11.46
N LEU A 60 -17.67 2.93 -12.80
CA LEU A 60 -16.50 3.03 -13.68
C LEU A 60 -15.70 4.30 -13.40
N GLN A 61 -16.36 5.45 -13.16
CA GLN A 61 -15.68 6.70 -12.82
C GLN A 61 -15.04 6.66 -11.43
N SER A 62 -15.72 6.10 -10.41
CA SER A 62 -15.11 5.86 -9.08
C SER A 62 -13.84 5.00 -9.19
N PHE A 63 -13.91 3.87 -9.91
CA PHE A 63 -12.73 3.05 -10.17
C PHE A 63 -11.70 3.76 -11.06
N GLY A 64 -12.14 4.61 -11.99
CA GLY A 64 -11.28 5.46 -12.79
C GLY A 64 -10.43 6.39 -11.92
N ILE A 65 -11.05 7.08 -10.97
CA ILE A 65 -10.36 7.93 -9.99
C ILE A 65 -9.34 7.10 -9.18
N PHE A 66 -9.72 5.90 -8.74
CA PHE A 66 -8.82 4.99 -8.04
C PHE A 66 -7.61 4.59 -8.89
N VAL A 67 -7.83 4.23 -10.16
CA VAL A 67 -6.79 3.89 -11.13
C VAL A 67 -5.89 5.10 -11.41
N THR A 68 -6.44 6.31 -11.51
CA THR A 68 -5.63 7.53 -11.68
C THR A 68 -4.68 7.72 -10.50
N GLY A 69 -5.11 7.42 -9.27
CA GLY A 69 -4.23 7.38 -8.11
C GLY A 69 -3.06 6.39 -8.27
N TYR A 70 -3.29 5.21 -8.83
CA TYR A 70 -2.21 4.28 -9.17
C TYR A 70 -1.27 4.83 -10.25
N LEU A 71 -1.81 5.45 -11.30
CA LEU A 71 -1.03 6.05 -12.38
C LEU A 71 -0.20 7.26 -11.92
N ALA A 72 -0.61 7.92 -10.84
CA ALA A 72 0.16 8.99 -10.22
C ALA A 72 1.40 8.47 -9.46
N ARG A 73 1.46 7.18 -9.07
CA ARG A 73 2.57 6.61 -8.28
C ARG A 73 3.93 6.70 -8.96
N PRO A 74 4.11 6.28 -10.24
CA PRO A 74 5.41 6.43 -10.90
C PRO A 74 5.87 7.88 -10.99
N LEU A 75 4.94 8.79 -11.32
CA LEU A 75 5.21 10.22 -11.41
C LEU A 75 5.64 10.78 -10.04
N GLY A 76 4.90 10.42 -8.99
CA GLY A 76 5.20 10.77 -7.62
C GLY A 76 6.52 10.21 -7.13
N GLY A 77 6.85 8.95 -7.47
CA GLY A 77 8.14 8.34 -7.16
C GLY A 77 9.31 9.11 -7.77
N ILE A 78 9.20 9.53 -9.04
CA ILE A 78 10.23 10.34 -9.72
C ILE A 78 10.36 11.72 -9.05
N LEU A 79 9.24 12.40 -8.80
CA LEU A 79 9.24 13.73 -8.18
C LEU A 79 9.77 13.69 -6.75
N MET A 80 9.29 12.76 -5.93
CA MET A 80 9.74 12.60 -4.54
C MET A 80 11.21 12.20 -4.48
N ALA A 81 11.70 11.34 -5.38
CA ALA A 81 13.13 11.02 -5.45
C ALA A 81 13.97 12.27 -5.78
N HIS A 82 13.54 13.08 -6.75
CA HIS A 82 14.22 14.34 -7.09
C HIS A 82 14.24 15.33 -5.92
N PHE A 83 13.09 15.57 -5.28
CA PHE A 83 13.04 16.43 -4.10
C PHE A 83 13.82 15.86 -2.92
N ALA A 84 13.88 14.54 -2.76
CA ALA A 84 14.61 13.89 -1.69
C ALA A 84 16.12 14.09 -1.85
N ASP A 85 16.60 14.17 -3.09
CA ASP A 85 17.99 14.46 -3.43
C ASP A 85 18.36 15.95 -3.23
N HIS A 86 17.42 16.89 -3.41
CA HIS A 86 17.68 18.34 -3.24
C HIS A 86 17.34 18.93 -1.86
N LEU A 87 16.21 18.55 -1.25
CA LEU A 87 15.69 19.12 0.01
C LEU A 87 16.05 18.27 1.24
N GLY A 88 16.65 17.10 1.02
CA GLY A 88 16.95 16.11 2.05
C GLY A 88 15.78 15.16 2.30
N ARG A 89 16.07 13.85 2.34
CA ARG A 89 15.01 12.83 2.32
C ARG A 89 14.09 12.86 3.55
N LYS A 90 14.55 13.28 4.74
CA LYS A 90 13.70 13.41 5.94
C LYS A 90 12.53 14.38 5.76
N ARG A 91 12.76 15.51 5.08
CA ARG A 91 11.69 16.50 4.78
C ARG A 91 10.71 15.94 3.77
N VAL A 92 11.21 15.23 2.76
CA VAL A 92 10.37 14.59 1.73
C VAL A 92 9.54 13.44 2.29
N PHE A 93 10.07 12.65 3.22
CA PHE A 93 9.27 11.63 3.93
C PHE A 93 8.14 12.27 4.75
N SER A 94 8.42 13.35 5.47
CA SER A 94 7.39 14.08 6.22
C SER A 94 6.32 14.68 5.28
N LEU A 95 6.75 15.19 4.12
CA LEU A 95 5.87 15.72 3.09
C LEU A 95 5.00 14.61 2.45
N SER A 96 5.57 13.43 2.15
CA SER A 96 4.84 12.28 1.61
C SER A 96 3.67 11.90 2.50
N ILE A 97 3.92 11.73 3.79
CA ILE A 97 2.87 11.32 4.73
C ILE A 97 1.82 12.42 4.88
N LEU A 98 2.21 13.70 4.89
CA LEU A 98 1.26 14.82 4.90
C LEU A 98 0.40 14.84 3.63
N MET A 99 1.01 14.63 2.46
CA MET A 99 0.34 14.50 1.15
C MET A 99 -0.56 13.28 1.05
N MET A 100 -0.49 12.36 2.01
CA MET A 100 -1.40 11.22 2.09
C MET A 100 -2.51 11.44 3.14
N ALA A 101 -2.14 11.87 4.36
CA ALA A 101 -3.05 12.08 5.48
C ALA A 101 -4.02 13.25 5.26
N LEU A 102 -3.52 14.37 4.74
CA LEU A 102 -4.34 15.57 4.54
C LEU A 102 -5.44 15.33 3.50
N PRO A 103 -5.18 14.76 2.32
CA PRO A 103 -6.25 14.42 1.39
C PRO A 103 -7.27 13.44 1.96
N CYS A 104 -6.84 12.48 2.79
CA CYS A 104 -7.78 11.55 3.44
C CYS A 104 -8.77 12.31 4.34
N LEU A 105 -8.27 13.23 5.18
CA LEU A 105 -9.12 14.10 6.00
C LEU A 105 -10.05 14.97 5.14
N LEU A 106 -9.51 15.56 4.07
CA LEU A 106 -10.28 16.42 3.17
C LEU A 106 -11.42 15.65 2.48
N ILE A 107 -11.19 14.40 2.07
CA ILE A 107 -12.25 13.53 1.53
C ILE A 107 -13.35 13.32 2.58
N GLY A 108 -12.97 13.08 3.83
CA GLY A 108 -13.92 12.87 4.93
C GLY A 108 -14.83 14.07 5.23
N ILE A 109 -14.38 15.30 4.96
CA ILE A 109 -15.18 16.52 5.16
C ILE A 109 -15.74 17.11 3.86
N MET A 110 -15.50 16.46 2.73
CA MET A 110 -15.84 17.00 1.42
C MET A 110 -17.36 17.10 1.23
N PRO A 111 -17.87 18.21 0.68
CA PRO A 111 -19.27 18.30 0.25
C PRO A 111 -19.56 17.37 -0.94
N THR A 112 -20.80 16.88 -1.03
CA THR A 112 -21.22 15.91 -2.06
C THR A 112 -21.61 16.60 -3.37
N TYR A 113 -21.88 15.81 -4.41
CA TYR A 113 -22.35 16.32 -5.70
C TYR A 113 -23.62 17.17 -5.57
N ALA A 114 -24.53 16.79 -4.66
CA ALA A 114 -25.76 17.56 -4.40
C ALA A 114 -25.47 19.00 -3.91
N GLN A 115 -24.30 19.26 -3.33
CA GLN A 115 -23.94 20.55 -2.76
C GLN A 115 -23.07 21.40 -3.68
N ILE A 116 -22.12 20.80 -4.40
CA ILE A 116 -21.13 21.53 -5.22
C ILE A 116 -21.04 21.05 -6.68
N GLY A 117 -21.92 20.15 -7.11
CA GLY A 117 -21.99 19.64 -8.48
C GLY A 117 -20.68 18.97 -8.93
N TYR A 118 -20.28 19.25 -10.17
CA TYR A 118 -19.09 18.65 -10.80
C TYR A 118 -17.75 19.00 -10.12
N PHE A 119 -17.72 19.97 -9.20
CA PHE A 119 -16.52 20.18 -8.39
C PHE A 119 -16.24 19.01 -7.43
N ALA A 120 -17.27 18.29 -6.97
CA ALA A 120 -17.10 17.16 -6.06
C ALA A 120 -16.20 16.04 -6.64
N PRO A 121 -16.46 15.49 -7.85
CA PRO A 121 -15.61 14.46 -8.43
C PRO A 121 -14.24 15.00 -8.88
N LEU A 122 -14.13 16.28 -9.25
CA LEU A 122 -12.85 16.90 -9.63
C LEU A 122 -11.92 17.07 -8.43
N ILE A 123 -12.45 17.54 -7.28
CA ILE A 123 -11.69 17.62 -6.04
C ILE A 123 -11.32 16.22 -5.59
N LEU A 124 -12.24 15.26 -5.63
CA LEU A 124 -11.96 13.87 -5.28
C LEU A 124 -10.81 13.28 -6.12
N LEU A 125 -10.81 13.54 -7.43
CA LEU A 125 -9.74 13.15 -8.34
C LEU A 125 -8.40 13.80 -7.96
N ALA A 126 -8.38 15.12 -7.72
CA ALA A 126 -7.17 15.84 -7.35
C ALA A 126 -6.57 15.31 -6.04
N LEU A 127 -7.40 15.09 -5.03
CA LEU A 127 -7.00 14.51 -3.74
C LEU A 127 -6.41 13.09 -3.94
N ARG A 128 -7.01 12.28 -4.81
CA ARG A 128 -6.55 10.91 -5.11
C ARG A 128 -5.24 10.88 -5.90
N VAL A 129 -5.04 11.80 -6.83
CA VAL A 129 -3.76 11.97 -7.53
C VAL A 129 -2.66 12.35 -6.54
N LEU A 130 -2.97 13.26 -5.60
CA LEU A 130 -2.02 13.70 -4.58
C LEU A 130 -1.60 12.54 -3.65
N GLN A 131 -2.57 11.76 -3.16
CA GLN A 131 -2.30 10.55 -2.36
C GLN A 131 -1.50 9.51 -3.15
N GLY A 132 -1.88 9.28 -4.40
CA GLY A 132 -1.19 8.35 -5.29
C GLY A 132 0.27 8.72 -5.51
N ALA A 133 0.55 10.00 -5.72
CA ALA A 133 1.91 10.50 -5.88
C ALA A 133 2.77 10.30 -4.61
N ALA A 134 2.20 10.48 -3.41
CA ALA A 134 2.92 10.26 -2.15
C ALA A 134 3.39 8.80 -1.98
N VAL A 135 2.48 7.84 -2.19
CA VAL A 135 2.75 6.41 -1.97
C VAL A 135 3.84 5.85 -2.90
N GLY A 136 3.99 6.41 -4.11
CA GLY A 136 4.84 5.85 -5.16
C GLY A 136 6.33 5.72 -4.81
N GLY A 137 6.87 6.61 -3.98
CA GLY A 137 8.27 6.55 -3.54
C GLY A 137 8.48 5.78 -2.23
N GLU A 138 7.45 5.67 -1.41
CA GLU A 138 7.57 5.27 -0.01
C GLU A 138 7.65 3.75 0.18
N VAL A 139 6.74 3.00 -0.44
CA VAL A 139 6.68 1.53 -0.32
C VAL A 139 7.93 0.84 -0.89
N PRO A 140 8.41 1.17 -2.11
CA PRO A 140 9.64 0.57 -2.63
C PRO A 140 10.86 0.91 -1.77
N SER A 141 10.92 2.13 -1.22
CA SER A 141 11.99 2.54 -0.31
C SER A 141 12.00 1.72 0.98
N ALA A 142 10.83 1.37 1.52
CA ALA A 142 10.72 0.51 2.70
C ALA A 142 11.23 -0.92 2.43
N TRP A 143 10.90 -1.52 1.27
CA TRP A 143 11.43 -2.83 0.89
C TRP A 143 12.95 -2.80 0.74
N THR A 144 13.51 -1.81 0.06
CA THR A 144 14.97 -1.66 -0.09
C THR A 144 15.64 -1.46 1.26
N PHE A 145 15.08 -0.61 2.12
CA PHE A 145 15.58 -0.38 3.46
C PHE A 145 15.61 -1.68 4.29
N VAL A 146 14.49 -2.41 4.38
CA VAL A 146 14.45 -3.66 5.15
C VAL A 146 15.39 -4.70 4.54
N ALA A 147 15.48 -4.77 3.22
CA ALA A 147 16.40 -5.67 2.52
C ALA A 147 17.88 -5.41 2.82
N GLU A 148 18.27 -4.15 2.99
CA GLU A 148 19.65 -3.73 3.29
C GLU A 148 20.03 -3.93 4.76
N HIS A 149 19.05 -3.84 5.67
CA HIS A 149 19.28 -3.94 7.12
C HIS A 149 19.01 -5.33 7.68
N ALA A 150 18.26 -6.17 6.96
CA ALA A 150 18.00 -7.53 7.40
C ALA A 150 19.26 -8.40 7.29
N PRO A 151 19.52 -9.28 8.28
CA PRO A 151 20.58 -10.27 8.18
C PRO A 151 20.44 -11.11 6.92
N THR A 152 21.56 -11.48 6.29
CA THR A 152 21.60 -12.14 4.97
C THR A 152 20.75 -13.40 4.88
N HIS A 153 20.63 -14.16 5.99
CA HIS A 153 19.84 -15.39 6.09
C HIS A 153 18.39 -15.21 6.56
N HIS A 154 17.97 -13.98 6.89
CA HIS A 154 16.63 -13.67 7.38
C HIS A 154 15.94 -12.56 6.57
N ARG A 155 16.50 -12.25 5.40
CA ARG A 155 16.00 -11.17 4.53
C ARG A 155 14.61 -11.48 3.98
N GLY A 156 14.35 -12.75 3.64
CA GLY A 156 13.04 -13.22 3.21
C GLY A 156 12.00 -13.02 4.31
N TYR A 157 12.27 -13.45 5.54
CA TYR A 157 11.39 -13.22 6.69
C TYR A 157 11.13 -11.73 6.94
N ALA A 158 12.17 -10.90 6.91
CA ALA A 158 12.03 -9.45 7.12
C ALA A 158 11.10 -8.81 6.08
N LEU A 159 11.31 -9.13 4.80
CA LEU A 159 10.48 -8.65 3.70
C LEU A 159 9.07 -9.21 3.76
N GLY A 160 8.91 -10.49 4.13
CA GLY A 160 7.61 -11.14 4.32
C GLY A 160 6.81 -10.51 5.46
N PHE A 161 7.47 -10.18 6.58
CA PHE A 161 6.86 -9.47 7.70
C PHE A 161 6.50 -8.03 7.34
N LEU A 162 7.37 -7.30 6.63
CA LEU A 162 7.05 -5.97 6.13
C LEU A 162 5.83 -6.03 5.20
N GLN A 163 5.78 -7.01 4.30
CA GLN A 163 4.64 -7.23 3.41
C GLN A 163 3.36 -7.54 4.19
N ALA A 164 3.43 -8.40 5.21
CA ALA A 164 2.31 -8.66 6.13
C ALA A 164 1.86 -7.38 6.84
N GLY A 165 2.79 -6.49 7.21
CA GLY A 165 2.48 -5.15 7.71
C GLY A 165 1.68 -4.31 6.72
N LEU A 166 2.12 -4.23 5.47
CA LEU A 166 1.39 -3.51 4.42
C LEU A 166 -0.02 -4.09 4.23
N THR A 167 -0.15 -5.42 4.14
CA THR A 167 -1.46 -6.08 3.97
C THR A 167 -2.33 -6.04 5.22
N PHE A 168 -1.76 -5.79 6.41
CA PHE A 168 -2.53 -5.49 7.61
C PHE A 168 -3.36 -4.20 7.47
N GLY A 169 -2.93 -3.24 6.64
CA GLY A 169 -3.75 -2.09 6.26
C GLY A 169 -5.05 -2.48 5.58
N TYR A 170 -5.04 -3.51 4.74
CA TYR A 170 -6.26 -4.07 4.13
C TYR A 170 -7.20 -4.63 5.20
N LEU A 171 -6.65 -5.32 6.20
CA LEU A 171 -7.43 -5.88 7.30
C LEU A 171 -8.10 -4.77 8.12
N LEU A 172 -7.37 -3.72 8.48
CA LEU A 172 -7.94 -2.56 9.17
C LEU A 172 -9.07 -1.92 8.37
N GLY A 173 -8.90 -1.80 7.05
CA GLY A 173 -9.95 -1.29 6.16
C GLY A 173 -11.19 -2.19 6.15
N ALA A 174 -11.00 -3.50 6.04
CA ALA A 174 -12.09 -4.47 5.99
C ALA A 174 -12.85 -4.53 7.31
N LEU A 175 -12.14 -4.49 8.44
CA LEU A 175 -12.73 -4.42 9.77
C LEU A 175 -13.50 -3.12 9.98
N THR A 176 -12.96 -1.98 9.53
CA THR A 176 -13.68 -0.70 9.61
C THR A 176 -14.96 -0.73 8.77
N ALA A 177 -14.88 -1.21 7.53
CA ALA A 177 -16.04 -1.33 6.64
C ALA A 177 -17.10 -2.30 7.22
N THR A 178 -16.66 -3.42 7.80
CA THR A 178 -17.53 -4.39 8.48
C THR A 178 -18.24 -3.75 9.67
N LEU A 179 -17.50 -3.04 10.53
CA LEU A 179 -18.05 -2.35 11.69
C LEU A 179 -19.09 -1.32 11.29
N LEU A 180 -18.79 -0.49 10.29
CA LEU A 180 -19.77 0.49 9.78
C LEU A 180 -21.02 -0.17 9.23
N ALA A 181 -20.87 -1.25 8.45
CA ALA A 181 -21.99 -1.99 7.89
C ALA A 181 -22.83 -2.74 8.94
N GLN A 182 -22.31 -2.95 10.16
CA GLN A 182 -23.03 -3.56 11.27
C GLN A 182 -23.73 -2.51 12.15
N VAL A 183 -23.11 -1.35 12.34
CA VAL A 183 -23.59 -0.30 13.24
C VAL A 183 -24.59 0.63 12.55
N PHE A 184 -24.40 0.91 11.26
CA PHE A 184 -25.21 1.88 10.52
C PHE A 184 -26.04 1.22 9.44
N THR A 185 -27.22 1.79 9.18
CA THR A 185 -28.06 1.41 8.05
C THR A 185 -27.48 1.94 6.72
N PRO A 186 -27.84 1.36 5.56
CA PRO A 186 -27.39 1.87 4.26
C PRO A 186 -27.70 3.35 4.02
N VAL A 187 -28.82 3.84 4.56
CA VAL A 187 -29.24 5.25 4.47
C VAL A 187 -28.31 6.14 5.29
N GLU A 188 -28.02 5.78 6.55
CA GLU A 188 -27.09 6.53 7.40
C GLU A 188 -25.66 6.52 6.85
N ILE A 189 -25.25 5.41 6.22
CA ILE A 189 -23.97 5.31 5.52
C ILE A 189 -23.89 6.32 4.39
N LEU A 190 -24.93 6.44 3.56
CA LEU A 190 -24.97 7.44 2.48
C LEU A 190 -25.05 8.87 3.00
N ASP A 191 -25.75 9.10 4.12
CA ASP A 191 -25.94 10.43 4.67
C ASP A 191 -24.66 10.99 5.31
N TYR A 192 -24.08 10.25 6.27
CA TYR A 192 -22.93 10.74 7.02
C TYR A 192 -21.87 9.72 7.40
N ALA A 193 -22.22 8.44 7.62
CA ALA A 193 -21.27 7.50 8.21
C ALA A 193 -20.10 7.15 7.29
N TRP A 194 -20.26 7.30 5.95
CA TRP A 194 -19.17 7.15 4.98
C TRP A 194 -17.96 8.05 5.25
N ARG A 195 -18.14 9.16 5.98
CA ARG A 195 -17.06 10.11 6.32
C ARG A 195 -16.09 9.55 7.35
N PHE A 196 -16.57 8.74 8.30
CA PHE A 196 -15.78 8.27 9.44
C PHE A 196 -14.51 7.47 9.07
N PRO A 197 -14.54 6.53 8.10
CA PRO A 197 -13.34 5.79 7.71
C PRO A 197 -12.26 6.69 7.12
N PHE A 198 -12.63 7.73 6.37
CA PHE A 198 -11.66 8.69 5.82
C PHE A 198 -11.08 9.60 6.93
N LEU A 199 -11.90 10.04 7.88
CA LEU A 199 -11.41 10.78 9.04
C LEU A 199 -10.45 9.93 9.89
N LEU A 200 -10.79 8.65 10.12
CA LEU A 200 -9.94 7.69 10.81
C LEU A 200 -8.63 7.46 10.06
N GLY A 201 -8.67 7.34 8.73
CA GLY A 201 -7.49 7.23 7.88
C GLY A 201 -6.57 8.45 7.98
N GLY A 202 -7.15 9.64 8.06
CA GLY A 202 -6.42 10.87 8.35
C GLY A 202 -5.71 10.86 9.69
N VAL A 203 -6.40 10.42 10.76
CA VAL A 203 -5.81 10.25 12.10
C VAL A 203 -4.68 9.22 12.07
N PHE A 204 -4.88 8.10 11.38
CA PHE A 204 -3.84 7.10 11.14
C PHE A 204 -2.64 7.69 10.39
N GLY A 205 -2.85 8.53 9.40
CA GLY A 205 -1.78 9.26 8.72
C GLY A 205 -0.97 10.15 9.68
N VAL A 206 -1.63 10.89 10.56
CA VAL A 206 -0.97 11.71 11.60
C VAL A 206 -0.18 10.85 12.59
N ILE A 207 -0.74 9.72 13.03
CA ILE A 207 -0.03 8.74 13.87
C ILE A 207 1.18 8.19 13.13
N GLY A 208 1.05 7.90 11.83
CA GLY A 208 2.14 7.50 10.95
C GLY A 208 3.29 8.51 10.97
N VAL A 209 3.00 9.80 10.80
CA VAL A 209 4.00 10.89 10.93
C VAL A 209 4.72 10.81 12.28
N TRP A 210 3.95 10.63 13.36
CA TRP A 210 4.50 10.59 14.71
C TRP A 210 5.40 9.36 14.94
N LEU A 211 4.96 8.17 14.52
CA LEU A 211 5.74 6.93 14.58
C LEU A 211 7.05 7.04 13.80
N ARG A 212 7.04 7.73 12.65
CA ARG A 212 8.23 7.93 11.82
C ARG A 212 9.26 8.88 12.43
N ARG A 213 8.90 9.72 13.41
CA ARG A 213 9.88 10.52 14.15
C ARG A 213 10.84 9.64 14.97
N TRP A 214 10.46 8.40 15.26
CA TRP A 214 11.25 7.46 16.06
C TRP A 214 12.03 6.44 15.22
N LEU A 215 11.81 6.42 13.91
CA LEU A 215 12.71 5.76 12.96
C LEU A 215 13.95 6.65 12.84
N SER A 216 14.98 6.35 13.62
CA SER A 216 16.29 7.01 13.55
C SER A 216 16.81 6.97 12.11
N GLU A 217 17.40 8.08 11.63
CA GLU A 217 18.13 8.07 10.36
C GLU A 217 19.21 7.00 10.43
N THR A 218 19.14 5.99 9.58
CA THR A 218 20.05 4.84 9.67
C THR A 218 21.49 5.25 9.36
N PRO A 219 22.50 4.58 9.95
CA PRO A 219 23.92 4.86 9.67
C PRO A 219 24.26 4.80 8.17
N VAL A 220 23.58 3.93 7.41
CA VAL A 220 23.69 3.82 5.95
C VAL A 220 23.14 5.05 5.22
N PHE A 221 22.13 5.73 5.77
CA PHE A 221 21.61 6.99 5.24
C PHE A 221 22.65 8.11 5.37
N LEU A 222 23.37 8.14 6.50
CA LEU A 222 24.48 9.05 6.76
C LEU A 222 25.73 8.69 5.90
N GLU A 223 26.02 7.40 5.72
CA GLU A 223 27.09 6.94 4.82
C GLU A 223 26.79 7.18 3.35
N MET A 224 25.53 7.01 2.92
CA MET A 224 25.07 7.40 1.58
C MET A 224 25.16 8.92 1.39
N GLN A 225 24.88 9.72 2.41
CA GLN A 225 25.05 11.17 2.39
C GLN A 225 26.52 11.57 2.22
N ALA A 226 27.43 10.86 2.89
CA ALA A 226 28.88 11.08 2.75
C ALA A 226 29.41 10.65 1.37
N ARG A 227 28.84 9.60 0.76
CA ARG A 227 29.26 9.10 -0.57
C ARG A 227 28.59 9.82 -1.76
N ARG A 228 27.47 10.51 -1.56
CA ARG A 228 26.65 11.10 -2.65
C ARG A 228 27.12 12.44 -3.20
N GLN A 229 28.23 13.00 -2.72
CA GLN A 229 28.83 14.18 -3.37
C GLN A 229 29.37 13.91 -4.79
N ALA A 230 29.35 12.65 -5.28
CA ALA A 230 30.01 12.26 -6.53
C ALA A 230 29.10 11.70 -7.66
N ALA A 231 27.77 11.57 -7.48
CA ALA A 231 26.91 10.97 -8.52
C ALA A 231 26.10 12.04 -9.29
N ALA A 232 26.60 12.45 -10.45
CA ALA A 232 26.04 13.51 -11.31
C ALA A 232 25.00 13.02 -12.35
N GLU A 233 24.63 11.74 -12.37
CA GLU A 233 23.64 11.19 -13.32
C GLU A 233 22.33 10.79 -12.65
N LEU A 234 21.20 11.04 -13.33
CA LEU A 234 19.89 10.54 -12.93
C LEU A 234 19.94 8.99 -12.87
N PRO A 235 19.69 8.38 -11.69
CA PRO A 235 19.82 6.93 -11.48
C PRO A 235 18.99 6.07 -12.45
N LEU A 236 17.89 6.64 -12.97
CA LEU A 236 16.99 5.97 -13.91
C LEU A 236 17.70 5.58 -15.21
N ARG A 237 18.62 6.42 -15.71
CA ARG A 237 19.33 6.18 -16.97
C ARG A 237 20.29 5.00 -16.85
N THR A 238 21.01 4.91 -15.74
CA THR A 238 21.92 3.80 -15.43
C THR A 238 21.16 2.48 -15.30
N VAL A 239 20.03 2.47 -14.58
CA VAL A 239 19.20 1.26 -14.43
C VAL A 239 18.65 0.75 -15.76
N LEU A 240 18.13 1.66 -16.60
CA LEU A 240 17.59 1.28 -17.92
C LEU A 240 18.67 0.79 -18.89
N ARG A 241 19.89 1.31 -18.77
CA ARG A 241 21.02 0.91 -19.62
C ARG A 241 21.64 -0.42 -19.17
N ASP A 242 21.96 -0.55 -17.90
CA ASP A 242 22.85 -1.59 -17.39
C ASP A 242 22.10 -2.79 -16.78
N HIS A 243 20.80 -2.64 -16.44
CA HIS A 243 20.01 -3.68 -15.77
C HIS A 243 18.74 -4.11 -16.53
N ARG A 244 18.65 -3.83 -17.83
CA ARG A 244 17.48 -4.15 -18.68
C ARG A 244 17.02 -5.60 -18.65
N ALA A 245 17.94 -6.55 -18.51
CA ALA A 245 17.63 -7.99 -18.48
C ALA A 245 16.86 -8.40 -17.22
N VAL A 246 17.01 -7.65 -16.12
CA VAL A 246 16.34 -7.91 -14.83
C VAL A 246 15.03 -7.13 -14.72
N LEU A 247 14.89 -6.02 -15.46
CA LEU A 247 13.69 -5.17 -15.44
C LEU A 247 12.43 -5.92 -15.86
N LEU A 248 12.45 -6.64 -16.98
CA LEU A 248 11.25 -7.31 -17.50
C LEU A 248 10.73 -8.39 -16.54
N PRO A 249 11.55 -9.33 -16.02
CA PRO A 249 11.10 -10.29 -15.01
C PRO A 249 10.58 -9.61 -13.73
N ALA A 250 11.24 -8.56 -13.25
CA ALA A 250 10.80 -7.83 -12.06
C ALA A 250 9.44 -7.15 -12.28
N MET A 251 9.25 -6.49 -13.42
CA MET A 251 7.98 -5.88 -13.80
C MET A 251 6.85 -6.91 -13.89
N ILE A 252 7.10 -8.06 -14.54
CA ILE A 252 6.10 -9.13 -14.65
C ILE A 252 5.73 -9.65 -13.27
N LEU A 253 6.72 -9.93 -12.41
CA LEU A 253 6.47 -10.43 -11.06
C LEU A 253 5.66 -9.42 -10.22
N THR A 254 5.97 -8.13 -10.32
CA THR A 254 5.22 -7.07 -9.65
C THR A 254 3.80 -6.94 -10.21
N CYS A 255 3.61 -7.06 -11.54
CA CYS A 255 2.30 -7.05 -12.17
C CYS A 255 1.44 -8.23 -11.70
N VAL A 256 1.98 -9.44 -11.66
CA VAL A 256 1.27 -10.64 -11.18
C VAL A 256 0.88 -10.47 -9.71
N LEU A 257 1.83 -10.07 -8.85
CA LEU A 257 1.56 -9.83 -7.42
C LEU A 257 0.46 -8.80 -7.21
N THR A 258 0.57 -7.64 -7.88
CA THR A 258 -0.37 -6.54 -7.72
C THR A 258 -1.75 -6.93 -8.27
N SER A 259 -1.80 -7.64 -9.39
CA SER A 259 -3.07 -8.11 -9.98
C SER A 259 -3.77 -9.12 -9.08
N ALA A 260 -3.03 -10.07 -8.51
CA ALA A 260 -3.59 -11.05 -7.57
C ALA A 260 -4.19 -10.35 -6.34
N VAL A 261 -3.49 -9.37 -5.76
CA VAL A 261 -4.00 -8.60 -4.61
C VAL A 261 -5.24 -7.78 -5.01
N VAL A 262 -5.19 -7.04 -6.12
CA VAL A 262 -6.32 -6.21 -6.57
C VAL A 262 -7.55 -7.07 -6.86
N VAL A 263 -7.40 -8.17 -7.59
CA VAL A 263 -8.54 -9.03 -7.92
C VAL A 263 -9.07 -9.72 -6.67
N LEU A 264 -8.21 -10.44 -5.94
CA LEU A 264 -8.65 -11.33 -4.84
C LEU A 264 -9.05 -10.57 -3.57
N VAL A 265 -8.35 -9.48 -3.24
CA VAL A 265 -8.56 -8.75 -1.97
C VAL A 265 -9.46 -7.53 -2.17
N VAL A 266 -9.26 -6.79 -3.26
CA VAL A 266 -9.86 -5.47 -3.44
C VAL A 266 -11.21 -5.55 -4.17
N ILE A 267 -11.28 -6.31 -5.27
CA ILE A 267 -12.48 -6.37 -6.13
C ILE A 267 -13.46 -7.45 -5.69
N THR A 268 -13.00 -8.61 -5.20
CA THR A 268 -13.84 -9.72 -4.74
C THR A 268 -15.02 -9.28 -3.85
N PRO A 269 -14.84 -8.46 -2.79
CA PRO A 269 -15.98 -8.04 -1.97
C PRO A 269 -17.06 -7.30 -2.76
N THR A 270 -16.67 -6.43 -3.69
CA THR A 270 -17.64 -5.70 -4.54
C THR A 270 -18.40 -6.66 -5.45
N MET A 271 -17.71 -7.66 -6.03
CA MET A 271 -18.33 -8.67 -6.88
C MET A 271 -19.28 -9.58 -6.11
N MET A 272 -18.93 -9.99 -4.89
CA MET A 272 -19.81 -10.78 -4.03
C MET A 272 -21.11 -10.05 -3.69
N GLN A 273 -21.03 -8.74 -3.42
CA GLN A 273 -22.21 -7.91 -3.15
C GLN A 273 -23.07 -7.71 -4.41
N LYS A 274 -22.44 -7.39 -5.55
CA LYS A 274 -23.16 -7.05 -6.79
C LYS A 274 -23.71 -8.25 -7.55
N THR A 275 -22.93 -9.30 -7.69
CA THR A 275 -23.29 -10.46 -8.52
C THR A 275 -24.09 -11.49 -7.73
N PHE A 276 -23.76 -11.67 -6.46
CA PHE A 276 -24.36 -12.72 -5.62
C PHE A 276 -25.32 -12.17 -4.56
N GLY A 277 -25.53 -10.85 -4.48
CA GLY A 277 -26.46 -10.21 -3.56
C GLY A 277 -26.11 -10.39 -2.07
N MET A 278 -24.84 -10.70 -1.77
CA MET A 278 -24.40 -10.91 -0.38
C MET A 278 -24.39 -9.60 0.40
N SER A 279 -24.70 -9.66 1.70
CA SER A 279 -24.70 -8.46 2.54
C SER A 279 -23.27 -7.90 2.70
N PRO A 280 -23.11 -6.56 2.71
CA PRO A 280 -21.79 -5.93 2.86
C PRO A 280 -21.04 -6.39 4.11
N SER A 281 -21.74 -6.52 5.24
CA SER A 281 -21.15 -6.95 6.51
C SER A 281 -20.56 -8.37 6.43
N HIS A 282 -21.27 -9.31 5.80
CA HIS A 282 -20.80 -10.69 5.65
C HIS A 282 -19.61 -10.74 4.67
N THR A 283 -19.71 -10.04 3.55
CA THR A 283 -18.66 -10.03 2.53
C THR A 283 -17.36 -9.37 3.01
N PHE A 284 -17.44 -8.26 3.75
CA PHE A 284 -16.24 -7.63 4.33
C PHE A 284 -15.63 -8.49 5.44
N ALA A 285 -16.44 -9.19 6.24
CA ALA A 285 -15.93 -10.14 7.24
C ALA A 285 -15.19 -11.32 6.60
N LEU A 286 -15.72 -11.89 5.50
CA LEU A 286 -15.04 -12.93 4.72
C LEU A 286 -13.72 -12.41 4.12
N SER A 287 -13.73 -11.17 3.61
CA SER A 287 -12.52 -10.52 3.09
C SER A 287 -11.47 -10.33 4.20
N ALA A 288 -11.88 -9.90 5.39
CA ALA A 288 -11.01 -9.78 6.55
C ALA A 288 -10.37 -11.12 6.92
N LEU A 289 -11.14 -12.20 6.93
CA LEU A 289 -10.62 -13.56 7.17
C LEU A 289 -9.58 -13.95 6.09
N GLY A 290 -9.88 -13.71 4.82
CA GLY A 290 -8.94 -13.95 3.72
C GLY A 290 -7.63 -13.15 3.87
N ILE A 291 -7.72 -11.90 4.32
CA ILE A 291 -6.54 -11.05 4.56
C ILE A 291 -5.71 -11.55 5.75
N VAL A 292 -6.33 -12.13 6.78
CA VAL A 292 -5.57 -12.79 7.87
C VAL A 292 -4.71 -13.92 7.33
N PHE A 293 -5.28 -14.79 6.49
CA PHE A 293 -4.52 -15.86 5.84
C PHE A 293 -3.47 -15.32 4.87
N LEU A 294 -3.73 -14.21 4.18
CA LEU A 294 -2.73 -13.53 3.36
C LEU A 294 -1.54 -13.04 4.21
N ASN A 295 -1.79 -12.39 5.35
CA ASN A 295 -0.73 -11.91 6.25
C ASN A 295 0.14 -13.07 6.75
N ILE A 296 -0.49 -14.17 7.18
CA ILE A 296 0.22 -15.40 7.58
C ILE A 296 1.02 -15.93 6.39
N GLY A 297 0.41 -15.98 5.21
CA GLY A 297 1.02 -16.39 3.95
C GLY A 297 2.27 -15.58 3.61
N CYS A 298 2.26 -14.25 3.78
CA CYS A 298 3.43 -13.39 3.53
C CYS A 298 4.61 -13.73 4.44
N VAL A 299 4.37 -13.99 5.73
CA VAL A 299 5.43 -14.37 6.68
C VAL A 299 5.98 -15.77 6.35
N LEU A 300 5.10 -16.73 6.07
CA LEU A 300 5.48 -18.08 5.65
C LEU A 300 6.24 -18.07 4.33
N ALA A 301 5.86 -17.22 3.38
CA ALA A 301 6.57 -16.99 2.12
C ALA A 301 8.01 -16.57 2.40
N GLY A 302 8.19 -15.58 3.28
CA GLY A 302 9.49 -15.06 3.66
C GLY A 302 10.39 -16.15 4.26
N LEU A 303 9.85 -16.95 5.17
CA LEU A 303 10.55 -18.08 5.77
C LEU A 303 10.92 -19.16 4.74
N LEU A 304 10.04 -19.42 3.76
CA LEU A 304 10.32 -20.34 2.68
C LEU A 304 11.44 -19.81 1.78
N VAL A 305 11.41 -18.53 1.42
CA VAL A 305 12.46 -17.85 0.64
C VAL A 305 13.82 -17.96 1.34
N ASP A 306 13.88 -17.75 2.66
CA ASP A 306 15.12 -17.90 3.43
C ASP A 306 15.68 -19.34 3.41
N ARG A 307 14.81 -20.35 3.25
CA ARG A 307 15.20 -21.77 3.22
C ARG A 307 15.59 -22.30 1.84
N ILE A 308 14.78 -22.00 0.82
CA ILE A 308 14.93 -22.60 -0.52
C ILE A 308 15.37 -21.59 -1.59
N GLY A 309 15.49 -20.31 -1.24
CA GLY A 309 15.84 -19.22 -2.14
C GLY A 309 14.63 -18.67 -2.92
N ALA A 310 14.77 -17.44 -3.40
CA ALA A 310 13.68 -16.67 -4.03
C ALA A 310 13.08 -17.36 -5.25
N TRP A 311 13.90 -17.86 -6.18
CA TRP A 311 13.39 -18.46 -7.43
C TRP A 311 12.65 -19.78 -7.21
N ARG A 312 13.12 -20.63 -6.29
CA ARG A 312 12.40 -21.88 -5.96
C ARG A 312 11.09 -21.58 -5.26
N ALA A 313 11.07 -20.58 -4.37
CA ALA A 313 9.84 -20.12 -3.74
C ALA A 313 8.83 -19.58 -4.76
N VAL A 314 9.27 -18.77 -5.74
CA VAL A 314 8.41 -18.28 -6.84
C VAL A 314 7.81 -19.43 -7.65
N LEU A 315 8.59 -20.49 -7.95
CA LEU A 315 8.06 -21.67 -8.63
C LEU A 315 6.97 -22.37 -7.81
N VAL A 316 7.20 -22.56 -6.51
CA VAL A 316 6.20 -23.13 -5.60
C VAL A 316 4.92 -22.29 -5.59
N TYR A 317 5.05 -20.96 -5.48
CA TYR A 317 3.90 -20.05 -5.54
C TYR A 317 3.15 -20.13 -6.88
N SER A 318 3.88 -20.20 -7.99
CA SER A 318 3.30 -20.26 -9.34
C SER A 318 2.50 -21.55 -9.58
N LEU A 319 2.87 -22.64 -8.90
CA LEU A 319 2.15 -23.91 -8.97
C LEU A 319 0.97 -23.98 -7.99
N LEU A 320 1.14 -23.44 -6.78
CA LEU A 320 0.09 -23.49 -5.75
C LEU A 320 -1.06 -22.52 -6.00
N LEU A 321 -0.78 -21.33 -6.56
CA LEU A 321 -1.80 -20.30 -6.75
C LEU A 321 -2.96 -20.76 -7.67
N PRO A 322 -2.72 -21.36 -8.85
CA PRO A 322 -3.81 -21.87 -9.69
C PRO A 322 -4.60 -23.00 -9.02
N VAL A 323 -3.93 -23.89 -8.29
CA VAL A 323 -4.59 -24.98 -7.54
C VAL A 323 -5.50 -24.40 -6.46
N GLY A 324 -5.02 -23.40 -5.71
CA GLY A 324 -5.81 -22.71 -4.70
C GLY A 324 -7.04 -22.03 -5.29
N ILE A 325 -6.89 -21.37 -6.45
CA ILE A 325 -8.01 -20.74 -7.17
C ILE A 325 -9.00 -21.78 -7.68
N ALA A 326 -8.54 -22.94 -8.19
CA ALA A 326 -9.42 -23.97 -8.74
C ALA A 326 -10.23 -24.73 -7.67
N VAL A 327 -9.79 -24.70 -6.40
CA VAL A 327 -10.47 -25.33 -5.27
C VAL A 327 -11.52 -24.40 -4.64
N LEU A 328 -11.43 -23.09 -4.88
CA LEU A 328 -12.38 -22.05 -4.43
C LEU A 328 -13.58 -21.93 -5.37
#